data_AF-M3XZ15-F1
#
_entry.id   AF-M3XZ15-F1
#
_cell.length_a   1.000
_cell.length_b   1.000
_cell.length_c   1.000
_cell.angle_alpha   90.00
_cell.angle_beta   90.00
_cell.angle_gamma   90.00
#
_symmetry.space_group_name_H-M   'P 1'
#
loop_
_entity.id
_entity.type
_entity.pdbx_description
1 polymer ?
#
loop_
_entity_poly.entity_id
_entity_poly.type
_entity_poly.pdbx_seq_one_letter_code
_entity_poly.pdbx_strand_id
1 'polypeptide(L)'
;MSIHIVALGNEGDAFHQDNRPSGLIRTYLGRSPLVSGDESSLLLNATSTVARPVFTEYQASAFGNVKLVVHDCPVWDIFDSDWYTSRNLIGSADIIVIKYNVNDKFSFHEVKDNYIPVIKRALNSVPVIIAAVGTRQNEELPCTCPLCTSDRGSCVSTTEGIQLAKELGATYLELHSLDDFYIGKYFGGVLEYFMIQALNQKTSEKMKKRKMSNSFHGIRPPQLEQPEKMPVLKAEASHYNSDLNNLLFCCQCVDVVFYNPDLKKVAEAHKIVLCAVSHVFMLLFNVKSPADIQDSSIIRTTQDLFAINRDPAFPGASQDSPGNPPLRVVVKDALFCSCLSDILRFIYSGAFQWEELEDDIRKKVKDSGDVSSVIEKVKCILKTPGKINCLRNCKTYQARKPLWFYNTSLKFFLNKPMLADVVFEIQGTTVPAHRAILVARCEVMAAMFNGNYMEAKSVLIPVYGVSKETFLSFLEYLYTDSCCPAGIFQAMCLLICAEMYQVSRLQHICELFIITQLQSMPSRELASMNLDIVDLLKKAKFHHSDCLSTWLLHFIATNYLIFSQKPEFQDLSVEERSFVEKHRWPSNMYLKQLAEYRKYIHSRKCRCLVM
;
A
#
# COMPACT_ATOMS: atom_id res chain seq x y z
N MET A 1 43.21 -3.62 -15.67
CA MET A 1 41.99 -4.46 -15.88
C MET A 1 41.08 -3.71 -16.81
N SER A 2 40.30 -4.39 -17.65
CA SER A 2 39.30 -3.73 -18.49
C SER A 2 37.89 -3.96 -17.94
N ILE A 3 37.05 -2.93 -18.04
CA ILE A 3 35.60 -3.02 -17.85
C ILE A 3 34.95 -2.67 -19.18
N HIS A 4 34.07 -3.56 -19.65
CA HIS A 4 33.30 -3.42 -20.87
C HIS A 4 31.88 -3.02 -20.51
N ILE A 5 31.46 -1.84 -20.95
CA ILE A 5 30.12 -1.31 -20.72
C ILE A 5 29.40 -1.28 -22.06
N VAL A 6 28.18 -1.79 -22.11
CA VAL A 6 27.33 -1.69 -23.31
C VAL A 6 26.17 -0.78 -22.98
N ALA A 7 26.08 0.37 -23.66
CA ALA A 7 24.98 1.31 -23.53
C ALA A 7 24.01 1.14 -24.70
N LEU A 8 22.71 1.01 -24.41
CA LEU A 8 21.65 0.68 -25.37
C LEU A 8 20.50 1.70 -25.27
N GLY A 9 19.93 2.08 -26.41
CA GLY A 9 18.81 3.02 -26.49
C GLY A 9 19.25 4.47 -26.66
N ASN A 10 18.28 5.38 -26.73
CA ASN A 10 18.50 6.77 -27.14
C ASN A 10 17.86 7.78 -26.17
N GLU A 11 18.63 8.80 -25.80
CA GLU A 11 18.28 9.89 -24.89
C GLU A 11 17.93 11.22 -25.61
N GLY A 12 17.96 11.26 -26.95
CA GLY A 12 17.87 12.50 -27.73
C GLY A 12 16.47 12.93 -28.17
N ASP A 13 16.24 14.25 -28.18
CA ASP A 13 15.22 14.96 -28.94
C ASP A 13 15.84 15.43 -30.27
N ALA A 14 15.27 15.05 -31.41
CA ALA A 14 15.89 15.27 -32.71
C ALA A 14 15.69 16.69 -33.27
N PHE A 15 15.77 17.76 -32.47
CA PHE A 15 15.73 19.13 -33.01
C PHE A 15 16.46 20.13 -32.11
N HIS A 16 17.78 20.25 -32.24
CA HIS A 16 18.45 21.55 -32.20
C HIS A 16 19.71 21.50 -33.07
N GLN A 17 19.73 22.38 -34.07
CA GLN A 17 20.89 22.70 -34.90
C GLN A 17 21.95 23.39 -34.04
N ASP A 18 22.72 22.62 -33.28
CA ASP A 18 24.07 23.03 -32.92
C ASP A 18 24.96 21.81 -32.70
N ASN A 19 26.10 21.82 -33.39
CA ASN A 19 27.01 20.69 -33.56
C ASN A 19 27.60 20.19 -32.23
N ARG A 20 26.97 19.19 -31.60
CA ARG A 20 27.55 17.97 -30.98
C ARG A 20 26.47 17.21 -30.21
N PRO A 21 26.23 15.91 -30.47
CA PRO A 21 25.35 15.12 -29.60
C PRO A 21 26.03 14.94 -28.23
N SER A 22 25.46 15.55 -27.19
CA SER A 22 25.79 15.34 -25.79
C SER A 22 24.98 14.14 -25.27
N GLY A 23 25.55 12.94 -25.34
CA GLY A 23 24.92 11.73 -24.80
C GLY A 23 25.34 11.46 -23.35
N LEU A 24 24.53 10.70 -22.61
CA LEU A 24 24.74 10.36 -21.18
C LEU A 24 26.15 9.82 -20.92
N ILE A 25 26.61 8.89 -21.75
CA ILE A 25 27.94 8.26 -21.66
C ILE A 25 29.05 9.27 -21.99
N ARG A 26 28.85 10.11 -23.01
CA ARG A 26 29.84 11.10 -23.43
C ARG A 26 30.04 12.18 -22.37
N THR A 27 28.97 12.66 -21.76
CA THR A 27 29.03 13.67 -20.68
C THR A 27 29.68 13.08 -19.43
N TYR A 28 29.42 11.81 -19.10
CA TYR A 28 30.11 11.12 -18.01
C TYR A 28 31.63 10.97 -18.28
N LEU A 29 32.03 10.56 -19.49
CA LEU A 29 33.42 10.28 -19.84
C LEU A 29 34.25 11.53 -20.17
N GLY A 30 33.61 12.68 -20.44
CA GLY A 30 34.26 13.95 -20.82
C GLY A 30 35.24 14.57 -19.81
N ARG A 31 35.51 13.88 -18.69
CA ARG A 31 36.45 14.31 -17.63
C ARG A 31 37.82 13.61 -17.66
N SER A 32 38.15 12.79 -18.66
CA SER A 32 39.46 12.12 -18.75
C SER A 32 40.25 12.56 -19.99
N PRO A 33 41.50 13.08 -19.86
CA PRO A 33 42.33 13.46 -20.99
C PRO A 33 42.93 12.19 -21.59
N LEU A 34 42.28 11.66 -22.63
CA LEU A 34 42.78 10.78 -23.70
C LEU A 34 41.55 10.11 -24.33
N VAL A 35 40.71 10.92 -25.00
CA VAL A 35 39.85 10.40 -26.05
C VAL A 35 40.78 10.10 -27.21
N SER A 36 41.32 8.88 -27.29
CA SER A 36 41.77 8.38 -28.59
C SER A 36 40.48 8.18 -29.40
N GLY A 37 40.02 9.24 -30.05
CA GLY A 37 39.29 9.05 -31.29
C GLY A 37 40.27 8.34 -32.19
N ASP A 38 40.17 7.03 -32.27
CA ASP A 38 40.87 6.29 -33.30
C ASP A 38 40.14 6.65 -34.59
N GLU A 39 40.51 7.79 -35.18
CA GLU A 39 40.18 8.14 -36.57
C GLU A 39 40.84 7.15 -37.56
N SER A 40 41.45 6.07 -37.08
CA SER A 40 42.10 5.03 -37.87
C SER A 40 41.15 3.95 -38.43
N SER A 41 39.84 4.04 -38.26
CA SER A 41 38.88 3.26 -39.07
C SER A 41 38.21 4.08 -40.19
N LEU A 42 38.61 5.35 -40.38
CA LEU A 42 38.16 6.21 -41.48
C LEU A 42 38.87 5.95 -42.83
N LEU A 43 39.42 4.75 -43.06
CA LEU A 43 39.95 4.38 -44.37
C LEU A 43 39.62 2.91 -44.70
N LEU A 44 38.36 2.64 -45.01
CA LEU A 44 38.00 1.60 -45.99
C LEU A 44 37.07 2.22 -47.04
N ASN A 45 37.73 2.69 -48.10
CA ASN A 45 37.25 2.91 -49.46
C ASN A 45 35.93 3.64 -49.66
N ALA A 46 36.08 4.92 -50.01
CA ALA A 46 35.12 5.69 -50.79
C ALA A 46 34.80 4.98 -52.12
N THR A 47 33.80 4.10 -52.11
CA THR A 47 32.92 3.75 -53.22
C THR A 47 31.77 2.92 -52.66
N SER A 48 30.54 3.38 -52.88
CA SER A 48 29.23 2.81 -52.50
C SER A 48 28.69 3.17 -51.10
N THR A 49 27.59 3.93 -51.12
CA THR A 49 26.53 4.08 -50.09
C THR A 49 26.95 4.19 -48.62
N VAL A 50 26.84 5.42 -48.10
CA VAL A 50 27.06 5.90 -46.72
C VAL A 50 26.46 4.95 -45.66
N ALA A 51 27.30 4.11 -45.04
CA ALA A 51 26.97 3.40 -43.80
C ALA A 51 27.45 4.23 -42.61
N ARG A 52 26.51 4.73 -41.79
CA ARG A 52 26.82 5.30 -40.47
C ARG A 52 27.41 4.20 -39.57
N PRO A 53 28.39 4.50 -38.69
CA PRO A 53 28.90 3.50 -37.77
C PRO A 53 27.77 2.99 -36.87
N VAL A 54 27.69 1.66 -36.77
CA VAL A 54 26.62 0.89 -36.13
C VAL A 54 26.58 1.15 -34.61
N PHE A 55 27.72 1.43 -33.97
CA PHE A 55 27.82 1.87 -32.57
C PHE A 55 29.05 2.79 -32.40
N THR A 56 29.11 3.53 -31.28
CA THR A 56 30.28 4.36 -30.93
C THR A 56 31.06 3.72 -29.78
N GLU A 57 32.36 3.49 -29.95
CA GLU A 57 33.23 2.99 -28.87
C GLU A 57 33.96 4.15 -28.17
N TYR A 58 33.85 4.21 -26.85
CA TYR A 58 34.61 5.14 -26.01
C TYR A 58 35.63 4.37 -25.17
N GLN A 59 36.88 4.83 -25.20
CA GLN A 59 37.92 4.33 -24.30
C GLN A 59 38.31 5.40 -23.29
N ALA A 60 38.38 5.02 -22.01
CA ALA A 60 38.77 5.93 -20.94
C ALA A 60 39.55 5.18 -19.85
N SER A 61 40.14 5.93 -18.91
CA SER A 61 40.72 5.36 -17.70
C SER A 61 39.94 5.81 -16.47
N ALA A 62 39.55 4.86 -15.62
CA ALA A 62 38.93 5.12 -14.33
C ALA A 62 39.74 4.51 -13.18
N PHE A 63 39.56 5.04 -11.97
CA PHE A 63 40.25 4.57 -10.75
C PHE A 63 41.78 4.47 -10.92
N GLY A 64 42.39 5.44 -11.60
CA GLY A 64 43.82 5.47 -11.92
C GLY A 64 44.18 4.69 -13.18
N ASN A 65 44.11 3.34 -13.14
CA ASN A 65 44.68 2.47 -14.20
C ASN A 65 43.67 1.40 -14.74
N VAL A 66 42.37 1.58 -14.56
CA VAL A 66 41.35 0.66 -15.10
C VAL A 66 40.91 1.16 -16.48
N LYS A 67 41.14 0.35 -17.52
CA LYS A 67 40.69 0.66 -18.88
C LYS A 67 39.17 0.46 -18.95
N LEU A 68 38.45 1.50 -19.30
CA LEU A 68 37.04 1.45 -19.64
C LEU A 68 36.91 1.36 -21.15
N VAL A 69 36.08 0.44 -21.62
CA VAL A 69 35.64 0.36 -23.02
C VAL A 69 34.12 0.41 -22.99
N VAL A 70 33.54 1.45 -23.57
CA VAL A 70 32.08 1.63 -23.61
C VAL A 70 31.61 1.55 -25.05
N HIS A 71 30.74 0.62 -25.37
CA HIS A 71 30.07 0.52 -26.67
C HIS A 71 28.69 1.14 -26.54
N ASP A 72 28.45 2.27 -27.21
CA ASP A 72 27.20 3.02 -27.19
C ASP A 72 26.41 2.78 -28.47
N CYS A 73 25.24 2.17 -28.32
CA CYS A 73 24.39 1.60 -29.35
C CYS A 73 23.00 2.27 -29.31
N PRO A 74 22.81 3.39 -30.04
CA PRO A 74 21.60 4.19 -29.92
C PRO A 74 20.38 3.64 -30.69
N VAL A 75 20.58 2.76 -31.68
CA VAL A 75 19.53 2.27 -32.59
C VAL A 75 19.53 0.74 -32.64
N TRP A 76 18.34 0.13 -32.74
CA TRP A 76 18.19 -1.33 -32.74
C TRP A 76 18.78 -2.03 -33.98
N ASP A 77 18.88 -1.33 -35.11
CA ASP A 77 19.28 -1.87 -36.43
C ASP A 77 20.65 -2.60 -36.44
N ILE A 78 21.45 -2.39 -35.40
CA ILE A 78 22.70 -3.12 -35.09
C ILE A 78 22.47 -4.63 -34.99
N PHE A 79 21.33 -5.04 -34.41
CA PHE A 79 20.99 -6.42 -34.14
C PHE A 79 20.42 -7.17 -35.36
N ASP A 80 19.91 -6.42 -36.35
CA ASP A 80 19.31 -6.98 -37.57
C ASP A 80 20.36 -7.32 -38.64
N SER A 81 21.50 -6.64 -38.62
CA SER A 81 22.57 -6.81 -39.62
C SER A 81 23.47 -8.02 -39.33
N ASP A 82 23.72 -8.35 -38.05
CA ASP A 82 24.62 -9.44 -37.66
C ASP A 82 24.40 -9.92 -36.20
N TRP A 83 23.40 -10.80 -36.02
CA TRP A 83 22.98 -11.35 -34.71
C TRP A 83 24.14 -11.91 -33.87
N TYR A 84 25.13 -12.56 -34.50
CA TYR A 84 26.26 -13.19 -33.81
C TYR A 84 27.20 -12.15 -33.18
N THR A 85 27.48 -11.06 -33.89
CA THR A 85 28.33 -9.96 -33.43
C THR A 85 27.69 -9.25 -32.24
N SER A 86 26.38 -9.03 -32.31
CA SER A 86 25.58 -8.42 -31.26
C SER A 86 25.46 -9.26 -29.99
N ARG A 87 25.31 -10.58 -30.13
CA ARG A 87 25.30 -11.52 -29.00
C ARG A 87 26.66 -11.58 -28.30
N ASN A 88 27.76 -11.51 -29.05
CA ASN A 88 29.11 -11.47 -28.50
C ASN A 88 29.38 -10.17 -27.73
N LEU A 89 28.85 -9.05 -28.20
CA LEU A 89 28.96 -7.76 -27.54
C LEU A 89 28.26 -7.75 -26.17
N ILE A 90 26.99 -8.18 -26.12
CA ILE A 90 26.25 -8.28 -24.85
C ILE A 90 26.86 -9.36 -23.94
N GLY A 91 27.29 -10.48 -24.52
CA GLY A 91 27.91 -11.58 -23.78
C GLY A 91 29.27 -11.24 -23.15
N SER A 92 29.95 -10.21 -23.65
CA SER A 92 31.23 -9.71 -23.11
C SER A 92 31.07 -8.48 -22.21
N ALA A 93 29.84 -7.98 -22.02
CA ALA A 93 29.55 -6.84 -21.18
C ALA A 93 29.71 -7.17 -19.69
N ASP A 94 30.37 -6.29 -18.96
CA ASP A 94 30.46 -6.31 -17.50
C ASP A 94 29.33 -5.51 -16.85
N ILE A 95 28.80 -4.52 -17.56
CA ILE A 95 27.68 -3.66 -17.15
C ILE A 95 26.89 -3.30 -18.40
N ILE A 96 25.56 -3.36 -18.29
CA ILE A 96 24.65 -2.90 -19.35
C ILE A 96 23.94 -1.63 -18.87
N VAL A 97 23.98 -0.58 -19.69
CA VAL A 97 23.24 0.67 -19.46
C VAL A 97 22.14 0.77 -20.50
N ILE A 98 20.90 0.95 -20.09
CA ILE A 98 19.76 1.19 -20.96
C ILE A 98 19.30 2.61 -20.73
N LYS A 99 19.15 3.40 -21.79
CA LYS A 99 18.80 4.82 -21.72
C LYS A 99 17.63 5.14 -22.64
N TYR A 100 16.70 5.95 -22.14
CA TYR A 100 15.57 6.48 -22.90
C TYR A 100 15.20 7.90 -22.44
N ASN A 101 14.57 8.67 -23.32
CA ASN A 101 14.07 10.01 -22.99
C ASN A 101 12.66 9.89 -22.38
N VAL A 102 12.43 10.50 -21.20
CA VAL A 102 11.13 10.45 -20.53
C VAL A 102 10.02 11.07 -21.35
N ASN A 103 10.31 12.04 -22.24
CA ASN A 103 9.32 12.68 -23.09
C ASN A 103 9.12 11.99 -24.43
N ASP A 104 9.89 10.94 -24.72
CA ASP A 104 9.77 10.17 -25.96
C ASP A 104 9.29 8.74 -25.66
N LYS A 105 7.97 8.56 -25.72
CA LYS A 105 7.35 7.24 -25.55
C LYS A 105 7.78 6.22 -26.62
N PHE A 106 8.20 6.67 -27.80
CA PHE A 106 8.73 5.77 -28.83
C PHE A 106 10.08 5.19 -28.38
N SER A 107 11.02 6.01 -27.87
CA SER A 107 12.29 5.53 -27.33
C SER A 107 12.11 4.47 -26.22
N PHE A 108 11.10 4.66 -25.35
CA PHE A 108 10.76 3.70 -24.30
C PHE A 108 10.19 2.39 -24.86
N HIS A 109 9.32 2.46 -25.86
CA HIS A 109 8.79 1.28 -26.53
C HIS A 109 9.87 0.53 -27.31
N GLU A 110 10.78 1.23 -27.99
CA GLU A 110 11.90 0.62 -28.69
C GLU A 110 12.78 -0.17 -27.70
N VAL A 111 13.13 0.44 -26.56
CA VAL A 111 13.83 -0.25 -25.46
C VAL A 111 13.04 -1.48 -25.04
N LYS A 112 11.77 -1.32 -24.68
CA LYS A 112 10.92 -2.37 -24.12
C LYS A 112 10.71 -3.55 -25.06
N ASP A 113 10.42 -3.27 -26.32
CA ASP A 113 9.94 -4.27 -27.27
C ASP A 113 11.09 -4.91 -28.05
N ASN A 114 12.20 -4.19 -28.28
CA ASN A 114 13.32 -4.67 -29.08
C ASN A 114 14.53 -5.08 -28.23
N TYR A 115 15.01 -4.21 -27.33
CA TYR A 115 16.23 -4.47 -26.55
C TYR A 115 16.01 -5.45 -25.38
N ILE A 116 14.90 -5.35 -24.65
CA ILE A 116 14.63 -6.21 -23.49
C ILE A 116 14.62 -7.71 -23.84
N PRO A 117 13.94 -8.18 -24.91
CA PRO A 117 13.91 -9.60 -25.23
C PRO A 117 15.31 -10.18 -25.48
N VAL A 118 16.22 -9.41 -26.07
CA VAL A 118 17.59 -9.87 -26.36
C VAL A 118 18.46 -9.85 -25.12
N ILE A 119 18.37 -8.81 -24.29
CA ILE A 119 19.07 -8.78 -22.99
C ILE A 119 18.61 -9.96 -22.14
N LYS A 120 17.29 -10.21 -22.05
CA LYS A 120 16.73 -11.35 -21.30
C LYS A 120 17.23 -12.71 -21.80
N ARG A 121 17.39 -12.88 -23.12
CA ARG A 121 17.97 -14.11 -23.71
C ARG A 121 19.48 -14.24 -23.48
N ALA A 122 20.17 -13.12 -23.29
CA ALA A 122 21.62 -13.05 -23.09
C ALA A 122 22.04 -12.98 -21.60
N LEU A 123 21.09 -13.01 -20.65
CA LEU A 123 21.34 -12.86 -19.21
C LEU A 123 22.25 -13.97 -18.66
N ASN A 124 23.55 -13.71 -18.71
CA ASN A 124 24.48 -14.01 -17.64
C ASN A 124 24.28 -12.95 -16.53
N SER A 125 24.77 -13.17 -15.31
CA SER A 125 24.56 -12.34 -14.09
C SER A 125 25.09 -10.88 -14.15
N VAL A 126 24.99 -10.21 -15.28
CA VAL A 126 25.52 -8.88 -15.59
C VAL A 126 24.56 -7.81 -15.03
N PRO A 127 25.06 -6.83 -14.26
CA PRO A 127 24.23 -5.75 -13.74
C PRO A 127 23.71 -4.85 -14.86
N VAL A 128 22.43 -4.46 -14.75
CA VAL A 128 21.74 -3.58 -15.69
C VAL A 128 21.33 -2.28 -14.98
N ILE A 129 21.61 -1.15 -15.61
CA ILE A 129 21.20 0.19 -15.16
C ILE A 129 20.21 0.73 -16.20
N ILE A 130 19.04 1.20 -15.76
CA ILE A 130 18.08 1.90 -16.62
C ILE A 130 18.08 3.38 -16.25
N ALA A 131 18.53 4.23 -17.17
CA ALA A 131 18.58 5.68 -17.02
C ALA A 131 17.45 6.34 -17.84
N ALA A 132 16.46 6.87 -17.14
CA ALA A 132 15.41 7.69 -17.73
C ALA A 132 15.85 9.16 -17.70
N VAL A 133 15.97 9.79 -18.86
CA VAL A 133 16.58 11.13 -18.99
C VAL A 133 15.53 12.16 -19.42
N GLY A 134 15.47 13.30 -18.73
CA GLY A 134 14.65 14.46 -19.06
C GLY A 134 13.67 14.87 -17.95
N THR A 135 13.09 16.05 -18.10
CA THR A 135 12.00 16.57 -17.26
C THR A 135 10.66 16.34 -17.95
N ARG A 136 9.68 15.76 -17.25
CA ARG A 136 8.36 15.43 -17.81
C ARG A 136 7.61 16.72 -18.12
N GLN A 137 7.25 16.93 -19.39
CA GLN A 137 6.67 18.22 -19.83
C GLN A 137 5.18 18.40 -19.46
N ASN A 138 4.47 17.36 -19.01
CA ASN A 138 3.03 17.40 -18.71
C ASN A 138 2.70 16.88 -17.29
N GLU A 139 2.91 17.70 -16.25
CA GLU A 139 2.33 17.49 -14.90
C GLU A 139 1.00 18.26 -14.71
N GLU A 140 0.19 18.47 -15.77
CA GLU A 140 -1.19 18.94 -15.59
C GLU A 140 -2.13 17.77 -15.29
N LEU A 141 -3.12 18.03 -14.40
CA LEU A 141 -4.06 17.03 -13.89
C LEU A 141 -4.70 16.22 -15.04
N PRO A 142 -4.70 14.86 -14.97
CA PRO A 142 -5.34 14.06 -15.99
C PRO A 142 -6.84 14.37 -16.05
N CYS A 143 -7.36 14.63 -17.24
CA CYS A 143 -8.77 14.90 -17.44
C CYS A 143 -9.63 13.73 -16.90
N THR A 144 -10.63 14.03 -16.09
CA THR A 144 -11.46 13.01 -15.40
C THR A 144 -12.61 12.47 -16.27
N CYS A 145 -12.65 12.78 -17.56
CA CYS A 145 -13.76 12.39 -18.41
C CYS A 145 -13.50 11.03 -19.10
N PRO A 146 -14.45 10.07 -19.05
CA PRO A 146 -14.24 8.70 -19.54
C PRO A 146 -14.13 8.57 -21.07
N LEU A 147 -14.27 9.67 -21.82
CA LEU A 147 -14.40 9.69 -23.29
C LEU A 147 -13.41 10.65 -23.96
N CYS A 148 -12.54 11.33 -23.20
CA CYS A 148 -11.49 12.13 -23.81
C CYS A 148 -10.32 11.22 -24.23
N THR A 149 -10.00 11.28 -25.51
CA THR A 149 -8.80 10.69 -26.10
C THR A 149 -7.65 11.70 -26.22
N SER A 150 -7.81 12.93 -25.75
CA SER A 150 -6.69 13.87 -25.62
C SER A 150 -5.93 13.61 -24.32
N ASP A 151 -4.62 13.41 -24.48
CA ASP A 151 -3.60 13.26 -23.45
C ASP A 151 -3.45 11.89 -22.77
N ARG A 152 -3.37 10.82 -23.60
CA ARG A 152 -2.31 9.83 -23.34
C ARG A 152 -0.97 10.55 -23.53
N GLY A 153 -0.47 11.15 -22.46
CA GLY A 153 0.76 11.94 -22.45
C GLY A 153 1.87 11.25 -23.25
N SER A 154 2.53 12.03 -24.11
CA SER A 154 3.76 11.65 -24.83
C SER A 154 4.90 11.22 -23.90
N CYS A 155 4.76 11.50 -22.60
CA CYS A 155 5.74 11.20 -21.58
C CYS A 155 5.53 9.82 -20.94
N VAL A 156 6.65 9.16 -20.62
CA VAL A 156 6.75 7.91 -19.89
C VAL A 156 6.65 8.19 -18.39
N SER A 157 5.65 7.63 -17.73
CA SER A 157 5.48 7.78 -16.29
C SER A 157 6.61 7.09 -15.51
N THR A 158 6.93 7.61 -14.33
CA THR A 158 7.87 6.96 -13.39
C THR A 158 7.44 5.51 -13.10
N THR A 159 6.14 5.23 -13.03
CA THR A 159 5.61 3.89 -12.83
C THR A 159 5.93 2.94 -13.98
N GLU A 160 5.83 3.39 -15.24
CA GLU A 160 6.19 2.60 -16.43
C GLU A 160 7.70 2.28 -16.43
N GLY A 161 8.55 3.25 -16.08
CA GLY A 161 10.00 3.07 -15.96
C GLY A 161 10.41 2.11 -14.84
N ILE A 162 9.82 2.24 -13.65
CA ILE A 162 10.09 1.34 -12.52
C ILE A 162 9.62 -0.08 -12.83
N GLN A 163 8.48 -0.23 -13.51
CA GLN A 163 7.98 -1.54 -13.91
C GLN A 163 8.95 -2.23 -14.89
N LEU A 164 9.48 -1.50 -15.87
CA LEU A 164 10.52 -1.99 -16.77
C LEU A 164 11.78 -2.45 -16.02
N ALA A 165 12.22 -1.68 -15.02
CA ALA A 165 13.38 -2.03 -14.21
C ALA A 165 13.15 -3.30 -13.38
N LYS A 166 11.96 -3.46 -12.78
CA LYS A 166 11.57 -4.69 -12.06
C LYS A 166 11.58 -5.92 -12.97
N GLU A 167 11.11 -5.78 -14.20
CA GLU A 167 11.10 -6.88 -15.18
C GLU A 167 12.49 -7.35 -15.60
N LEU A 168 13.50 -6.50 -15.46
CA LEU A 168 14.91 -6.82 -15.75
C LEU A 168 15.74 -7.13 -14.49
N GLY A 169 15.22 -6.87 -13.29
CA GLY A 169 16.04 -6.83 -12.08
C GLY A 169 17.10 -5.72 -12.12
N ALA A 170 16.83 -4.64 -12.85
CA ALA A 170 17.76 -3.55 -13.10
C ALA A 170 17.66 -2.43 -12.04
N THR A 171 18.73 -1.64 -11.92
CA THR A 171 18.73 -0.41 -11.11
C THR A 171 18.14 0.73 -11.92
N TYR A 172 17.02 1.30 -11.46
CA TYR A 172 16.36 2.43 -12.12
C TYR A 172 16.90 3.77 -11.63
N LEU A 173 17.17 4.68 -12.55
CA LEU A 173 17.65 6.03 -12.26
C LEU A 173 16.90 7.04 -13.13
N GLU A 174 16.33 8.07 -12.51
CA GLU A 174 15.80 9.24 -13.23
C GLU A 174 16.80 10.40 -13.17
N LEU A 175 17.10 10.98 -14.33
CA LEU A 175 17.99 12.13 -14.48
C LEU A 175 17.20 13.26 -15.12
N HIS A 176 16.97 14.34 -14.38
CA HIS A 176 16.16 15.47 -14.86
C HIS A 176 16.75 16.14 -16.12
N SER A 177 18.07 16.13 -16.26
CA SER A 177 18.80 16.71 -17.39
C SER A 177 20.12 15.99 -17.59
N LEU A 178 20.74 16.20 -18.75
CA LEU A 178 22.11 15.76 -19.03
C LEU A 178 23.17 16.73 -18.48
N ASP A 179 22.89 17.38 -17.35
CA ASP A 179 23.84 18.30 -16.73
C ASP A 179 24.92 17.53 -15.96
N ASP A 180 26.14 18.09 -15.99
CA ASP A 180 27.34 17.56 -15.34
C ASP A 180 27.15 17.20 -13.86
N PHE A 181 26.31 17.96 -13.14
CA PHE A 181 26.03 17.72 -11.73
C PHE A 181 25.24 16.42 -11.53
N TYR A 182 24.15 16.21 -12.28
CA TYR A 182 23.30 15.04 -12.13
C TYR A 182 23.99 13.78 -12.64
N ILE A 183 24.69 13.89 -13.78
CA ILE A 183 25.44 12.78 -14.36
C ILE A 183 26.60 12.38 -13.45
N GLY A 184 27.41 13.33 -12.97
CA GLY A 184 28.55 12.98 -12.12
C GLY A 184 28.13 12.40 -10.77
N LYS A 185 27.11 12.97 -10.11
CA LYS A 185 26.74 12.60 -8.75
C LYS A 185 25.86 11.34 -8.68
N TYR A 186 24.89 11.20 -9.58
CA TYR A 186 23.89 10.14 -9.50
C TYR A 186 24.22 8.99 -10.45
N PHE A 187 24.34 9.27 -11.76
CA PHE A 187 24.68 8.24 -12.73
C PHE A 187 26.09 7.69 -12.52
N GLY A 188 27.06 8.59 -12.35
CA GLY A 188 28.46 8.26 -12.08
C GLY A 188 28.62 7.44 -10.80
N GLY A 189 27.96 7.83 -9.71
CA GLY A 189 28.00 7.08 -8.45
C GLY A 189 27.48 5.63 -8.58
N VAL A 190 26.36 5.44 -9.29
CA VAL A 190 25.79 4.10 -9.54
C VAL A 190 26.68 3.29 -10.48
N LEU A 191 27.17 3.90 -11.56
CA LEU A 191 28.04 3.24 -12.53
C LEU A 191 29.38 2.83 -11.89
N GLU A 192 30.00 3.71 -11.11
CA GLU A 192 31.22 3.45 -10.36
C GLU A 192 31.04 2.32 -9.34
N TYR A 193 29.89 2.25 -8.67
CA TYR A 193 29.54 1.13 -7.78
C TYR A 193 29.56 -0.21 -8.55
N PHE A 194 28.89 -0.27 -9.70
CA PHE A 194 28.88 -1.50 -10.51
C PHE A 194 30.25 -1.80 -11.13
N MET A 195 31.04 -0.78 -11.47
CA MET A 195 32.43 -0.95 -11.92
C MET A 195 33.30 -1.58 -10.83
N ILE A 196 33.17 -1.13 -9.58
CA ILE A 196 33.86 -1.72 -8.43
C ILE A 196 33.40 -3.17 -8.22
N GLN A 197 32.10 -3.44 -8.34
CA GLN A 197 31.57 -4.80 -8.23
C GLN A 197 32.12 -5.73 -9.34
N ALA A 198 32.13 -5.27 -10.59
CA ALA A 198 32.68 -6.01 -11.73
C ALA A 198 34.19 -6.26 -11.56
N LEU A 199 34.95 -5.27 -11.08
CA LEU A 199 36.37 -5.44 -10.75
C LEU A 199 36.58 -6.44 -9.61
N ASN A 200 35.73 -6.43 -8.60
CA ASN A 200 35.77 -7.40 -7.50
C ASN A 200 35.44 -8.83 -7.97
N GLN A 201 34.50 -8.98 -8.90
CA GLN A 201 34.22 -10.27 -9.53
C GLN A 201 35.39 -10.75 -10.38
N LYS A 202 35.94 -9.90 -11.26
CA LYS A 202 37.11 -10.23 -12.09
C LYS A 202 38.36 -10.50 -11.27
N THR A 203 38.58 -9.78 -10.17
CA THR A 203 39.67 -10.07 -9.22
C THR A 203 39.41 -11.37 -8.46
N SER A 204 38.16 -11.68 -8.10
CA SER A 204 37.77 -12.95 -7.47
C SER A 204 37.93 -14.14 -8.42
N GLU A 205 37.56 -14.02 -9.69
CA GLU A 205 37.80 -15.05 -10.71
C GLU A 205 39.28 -15.20 -11.04
N LYS A 206 40.03 -14.09 -11.13
CA LYS A 206 41.50 -14.13 -11.18
C LYS A 206 42.10 -14.69 -9.89
N MET A 207 41.47 -14.53 -8.73
CA MET A 207 41.87 -15.16 -7.47
C MET A 207 41.45 -16.62 -7.39
N LYS A 208 40.41 -17.07 -8.10
CA LYS A 208 40.10 -18.49 -8.29
C LYS A 208 41.13 -19.14 -9.23
N LYS A 209 41.54 -18.45 -10.30
CA LYS A 209 42.66 -18.87 -11.17
C LYS A 209 44.04 -18.75 -10.50
N ARG A 210 44.26 -17.74 -9.64
CA ARG A 210 45.47 -17.57 -8.81
C ARG A 210 45.43 -18.34 -7.48
N LYS A 211 44.30 -18.92 -7.07
CA LYS A 211 44.28 -19.93 -5.98
C LYS A 211 44.91 -21.25 -6.43
N MET A 212 45.25 -21.37 -7.72
CA MET A 212 46.16 -22.36 -8.26
C MET A 212 47.63 -21.87 -8.32
N SER A 213 47.91 -20.60 -8.01
CA SER A 213 49.27 -20.07 -7.83
C SER A 213 49.33 -18.81 -6.94
N ASN A 214 49.63 -19.08 -5.68
CA ASN A 214 50.25 -18.21 -4.68
C ASN A 214 49.52 -16.97 -4.09
N SER A 215 49.57 -16.98 -2.76
CA SER A 215 49.17 -15.99 -1.76
C SER A 215 49.77 -14.60 -1.99
N PHE A 216 48.92 -13.56 -1.89
CA PHE A 216 49.35 -12.20 -1.58
C PHE A 216 48.57 -11.67 -0.38
N HIS A 217 49.29 -11.37 0.70
CA HIS A 217 48.78 -10.73 1.91
C HIS A 217 48.63 -9.22 1.70
N GLY A 218 47.40 -8.77 1.45
CA GLY A 218 46.96 -7.40 1.62
C GLY A 218 45.61 -7.39 2.34
N ILE A 219 45.40 -6.45 3.27
CA ILE A 219 44.15 -6.33 4.02
C ILE A 219 43.05 -5.93 3.02
N ARG A 220 42.01 -6.77 2.88
CA ARG A 220 40.87 -6.53 1.98
C ARG A 220 39.89 -5.53 2.61
N PRO A 221 39.16 -4.74 1.81
CA PRO A 221 38.10 -3.89 2.34
C PRO A 221 37.03 -4.77 3.04
N PRO A 222 36.53 -4.35 4.21
CA PRO A 222 35.51 -5.10 4.93
C PRO A 222 34.21 -5.14 4.11
N GLN A 223 33.51 -6.25 4.17
CA GLN A 223 32.22 -6.44 3.51
C GLN A 223 31.09 -6.01 4.44
N LEU A 224 30.20 -5.17 3.94
CA LEU A 224 29.00 -4.76 4.67
C LEU A 224 27.92 -5.81 4.44
N GLU A 225 27.50 -6.47 5.51
CA GLU A 225 26.39 -7.43 5.47
C GLU A 225 25.05 -6.71 5.34
N GLN A 226 24.04 -7.44 4.85
CA GLN A 226 22.67 -6.91 4.81
C GLN A 226 22.15 -6.70 6.24
N PRO A 227 21.29 -5.70 6.47
CA PRO A 227 20.64 -5.52 7.76
C PRO A 227 19.77 -6.75 8.09
N GLU A 228 19.60 -7.02 9.38
CA GLU A 228 18.71 -8.07 9.87
C GLU A 228 17.27 -7.83 9.37
N LYS A 229 16.56 -8.91 9.04
CA LYS A 229 15.17 -8.80 8.56
C LYS A 229 14.27 -8.30 9.69
N MET A 230 13.50 -7.25 9.41
CA MET A 230 12.50 -6.72 10.34
C MET A 230 11.43 -7.78 10.67
N PRO A 231 10.89 -7.77 11.91
CA PRO A 231 9.73 -8.57 12.27
C PRO A 231 8.55 -8.30 11.31
N VAL A 232 7.85 -9.36 10.91
CA VAL A 232 6.67 -9.26 10.04
C VAL A 232 5.40 -9.35 10.88
N LEU A 233 4.56 -8.32 10.81
CA LEU A 233 3.23 -8.32 11.39
C LEU A 233 2.31 -9.27 10.62
N LYS A 234 1.58 -10.13 11.35
CA LYS A 234 0.49 -10.92 10.77
C LYS A 234 -0.78 -10.08 10.83
N ALA A 235 -1.41 -9.83 9.68
CA ALA A 235 -2.70 -9.17 9.66
C ALA A 235 -3.76 -10.09 10.29
N GLU A 236 -4.46 -9.58 11.31
CA GLU A 236 -5.65 -10.23 11.86
C GLU A 236 -6.77 -10.21 10.79
N ALA A 237 -7.70 -11.17 10.85
CA ALA A 237 -8.87 -11.19 9.99
C ALA A 237 -9.99 -10.28 10.54
N SER A 238 -10.91 -9.85 9.69
CA SER A 238 -12.07 -9.06 10.14
C SER A 238 -13.15 -9.94 10.75
N HIS A 239 -13.68 -9.51 11.89
CA HIS A 239 -14.86 -10.09 12.54
C HIS A 239 -16.14 -9.27 12.31
N TYR A 240 -16.11 -8.27 11.42
CA TYR A 240 -17.21 -7.31 11.26
C TYR A 240 -18.58 -7.94 10.98
N ASN A 241 -18.66 -8.80 9.97
CA ASN A 241 -19.92 -9.46 9.62
C ASN A 241 -20.34 -10.50 10.66
N SER A 242 -19.38 -11.18 11.31
CA SER A 242 -19.70 -12.12 12.39
C SER A 242 -20.26 -11.40 13.61
N ASP A 243 -19.73 -10.23 13.95
CA ASP A 243 -20.17 -9.46 15.11
C ASP A 243 -21.58 -8.89 14.92
N LEU A 244 -21.89 -8.38 13.72
CA LEU A 244 -23.25 -8.00 13.38
C LEU A 244 -24.19 -9.21 13.41
N ASN A 245 -23.79 -10.34 12.84
CA ASN A 245 -24.61 -11.55 12.91
C ASN A 245 -24.84 -12.02 14.36
N ASN A 246 -23.81 -11.95 15.22
CA ASN A 246 -23.92 -12.26 16.64
C ASN A 246 -24.87 -11.30 17.37
N LEU A 247 -24.87 -10.01 17.01
CA LEU A 247 -25.83 -9.04 17.54
C LEU A 247 -27.28 -9.47 17.28
N LEU A 248 -27.58 -10.03 16.11
CA LEU A 248 -28.91 -10.58 15.80
C LEU A 248 -29.28 -11.77 16.71
N PHE A 249 -28.32 -12.65 17.03
CA PHE A 249 -28.55 -13.82 17.90
C PHE A 249 -28.62 -13.50 19.38
N CYS A 250 -27.83 -12.53 19.85
CA CYS A 250 -27.76 -12.16 21.26
C CYS A 250 -28.94 -11.29 21.71
N CYS A 251 -29.72 -10.72 20.77
CA CYS A 251 -30.89 -9.87 21.04
C CYS A 251 -30.61 -8.70 22.01
N GLN A 252 -29.38 -8.17 22.01
CA GLN A 252 -29.02 -7.01 22.83
C GLN A 252 -29.33 -5.71 22.10
N CYS A 253 -29.86 -4.70 22.80
CA CYS A 253 -30.23 -3.41 22.20
C CYS A 253 -31.32 -3.49 21.11
N VAL A 254 -32.20 -4.49 21.18
CA VAL A 254 -33.34 -4.64 20.26
C VAL A 254 -34.27 -3.43 20.35
N ASP A 255 -34.50 -2.77 19.21
CA ASP A 255 -35.36 -1.59 19.10
C ASP A 255 -36.52 -1.79 18.10
N VAL A 256 -36.61 -2.96 17.47
CA VAL A 256 -37.72 -3.40 16.61
C VAL A 256 -37.99 -4.90 16.72
N VAL A 257 -39.27 -5.26 16.76
CA VAL A 257 -39.75 -6.66 16.80
C VAL A 257 -40.76 -6.89 15.68
N PHE A 258 -40.58 -7.96 14.94
CA PHE A 258 -41.45 -8.39 13.85
C PHE A 258 -42.46 -9.44 14.32
N TYR A 259 -43.70 -9.29 13.86
CA TYR A 259 -44.82 -10.17 14.14
C TYR A 259 -45.45 -10.66 12.85
N ASN A 260 -46.02 -11.86 12.89
CA ASN A 260 -46.85 -12.36 11.79
C ASN A 260 -48.26 -11.70 11.84
N PRO A 261 -49.12 -11.92 10.84
CA PRO A 261 -50.49 -11.37 10.83
C PRO A 261 -51.33 -11.80 12.04
N ASP A 262 -51.07 -12.99 12.60
CA ASP A 262 -51.71 -13.49 13.82
C ASP A 262 -51.08 -12.95 15.12
N LEU A 263 -50.20 -11.95 15.01
CA LEU A 263 -49.60 -11.24 16.13
C LEU A 263 -48.68 -12.11 17.01
N LYS A 264 -48.15 -13.20 16.46
CA LYS A 264 -47.07 -13.99 17.06
C LYS A 264 -45.73 -13.38 16.70
N LYS A 265 -44.85 -13.24 17.72
CA LYS A 265 -43.47 -12.75 17.55
C LYS A 265 -42.69 -13.69 16.62
N VAL A 266 -42.01 -13.11 15.64
CA VAL A 266 -41.24 -13.84 14.61
C VAL A 266 -39.75 -13.60 14.77
N ALA A 267 -39.33 -12.34 14.87
CA ALA A 267 -37.92 -11.98 14.94
C ALA A 267 -37.70 -10.64 15.67
N GLU A 268 -36.50 -10.47 16.23
CA GLU A 268 -36.00 -9.23 16.79
C GLU A 268 -34.90 -8.68 15.90
N ALA A 269 -34.78 -7.36 15.80
CA ALA A 269 -33.76 -6.72 14.99
C ALA A 269 -33.43 -5.31 15.49
N HIS A 270 -32.60 -4.62 14.71
CA HIS A 270 -32.02 -3.32 15.02
C HIS A 270 -32.31 -2.35 13.88
N LYS A 271 -33.01 -1.24 14.14
CA LYS A 271 -33.39 -0.25 13.13
C LYS A 271 -32.18 0.27 12.37
N ILE A 272 -31.08 0.55 13.07
CA ILE A 272 -29.87 1.06 12.43
C ILE A 272 -29.30 0.10 11.38
N VAL A 273 -29.23 -1.20 11.68
CA VAL A 273 -28.68 -2.20 10.74
C VAL A 273 -29.61 -2.33 9.53
N LEU A 274 -30.92 -2.39 9.76
CA LEU A 274 -31.92 -2.48 8.70
C LEU A 274 -31.95 -1.23 7.82
N CYS A 275 -31.92 -0.04 8.40
CA CYS A 275 -31.87 1.22 7.66
C CYS A 275 -30.57 1.38 6.90
N ALA A 276 -29.44 0.88 7.41
CA ALA A 276 -28.18 0.92 6.68
C ALA A 276 -28.29 0.21 5.32
N VAL A 277 -28.94 -0.95 5.28
CA VAL A 277 -29.02 -1.72 4.03
C VAL A 277 -30.24 -1.39 3.16
N SER A 278 -31.24 -0.67 3.68
CA SER A 278 -32.54 -0.56 3.01
C SER A 278 -33.25 0.78 3.17
N HIS A 279 -33.61 1.35 2.03
CA HIS A 279 -34.51 2.50 1.95
C HIS A 279 -35.95 2.16 2.32
N VAL A 280 -36.38 0.90 2.17
CA VAL A 280 -37.70 0.43 2.67
C VAL A 280 -37.75 0.57 4.19
N PHE A 281 -36.71 0.14 4.90
CA PHE A 281 -36.64 0.31 6.35
C PHE A 281 -36.42 1.77 6.78
N MET A 282 -35.69 2.58 5.99
CA MET A 282 -35.62 4.02 6.24
C MET A 282 -37.01 4.70 6.17
N LEU A 283 -37.86 4.31 5.21
CA LEU A 283 -39.25 4.78 5.17
C LEU A 283 -40.08 4.25 6.34
N LEU A 284 -39.99 2.93 6.58
CA LEU A 284 -40.78 2.28 7.62
C LEU A 284 -40.55 2.93 8.98
N PHE A 285 -39.31 3.27 9.32
CA PHE A 285 -38.96 3.86 10.62
C PHE A 285 -38.95 5.40 10.62
N ASN A 286 -39.50 6.04 9.59
CA ASN A 286 -39.54 7.50 9.44
C ASN A 286 -38.15 8.18 9.51
N VAL A 287 -37.11 7.48 9.07
CA VAL A 287 -35.75 8.00 8.93
C VAL A 287 -35.66 8.89 7.68
N LYS A 288 -36.36 8.50 6.61
CA LYS A 288 -36.59 9.30 5.41
C LYS A 288 -38.08 9.41 5.12
N SER A 289 -38.47 10.49 4.45
CA SER A 289 -39.82 10.65 3.94
C SER A 289 -39.96 10.07 2.52
N PRO A 290 -41.18 9.78 2.05
CA PRO A 290 -41.41 9.39 0.66
C PRO A 290 -40.90 10.42 -0.36
N ALA A 291 -40.85 11.71 0.01
CA ALA A 291 -40.35 12.78 -0.84
C ALA A 291 -38.82 12.70 -1.08
N ASP A 292 -38.07 12.10 -0.15
CA ASP A 292 -36.61 11.98 -0.23
C ASP A 292 -36.15 10.83 -1.14
N ILE A 293 -36.99 9.81 -1.36
CA ILE A 293 -36.61 8.57 -2.06
C ILE A 293 -37.09 8.57 -3.51
N GLN A 294 -38.27 9.12 -3.80
CA GLN A 294 -38.85 9.28 -5.15
C GLN A 294 -38.91 7.99 -6.00
N ASP A 295 -38.75 6.81 -5.40
CA ASP A 295 -38.85 5.50 -6.05
C ASP A 295 -40.15 4.80 -5.65
N SER A 296 -41.09 4.72 -6.58
CA SER A 296 -42.42 4.15 -6.36
C SER A 296 -42.39 2.68 -5.94
N SER A 297 -41.39 1.91 -6.39
CA SER A 297 -41.26 0.50 -6.03
C SER A 297 -40.89 0.31 -4.56
N ILE A 298 -40.05 1.19 -4.00
CA ILE A 298 -39.64 1.15 -2.59
C ILE A 298 -40.81 1.55 -1.69
N ILE A 299 -41.53 2.61 -2.07
CA ILE A 299 -42.72 3.08 -1.33
C ILE A 299 -43.78 1.98 -1.29
N ARG A 300 -44.11 1.41 -2.46
CA ARG A 300 -45.09 0.32 -2.57
C ARG A 300 -44.66 -0.90 -1.76
N THR A 301 -43.40 -1.34 -1.88
CA THR A 301 -42.86 -2.48 -1.10
C THR A 301 -43.01 -2.26 0.41
N THR A 302 -42.74 -1.05 0.88
CA THR A 302 -42.89 -0.68 2.30
C THR A 302 -44.35 -0.83 2.75
N GLN A 303 -45.30 -0.31 1.97
CA GLN A 303 -46.73 -0.33 2.27
C GLN A 303 -47.34 -1.74 2.16
N ASP A 304 -46.90 -2.53 1.18
CA ASP A 304 -47.47 -3.85 0.89
C ASP A 304 -46.95 -4.92 1.86
N LEU A 305 -45.69 -4.84 2.30
CA LEU A 305 -45.08 -5.87 3.14
C LEU A 305 -45.22 -5.60 4.64
N PHE A 306 -45.22 -4.34 5.07
CA PHE A 306 -45.09 -3.99 6.49
C PHE A 306 -46.23 -3.09 6.98
N ALA A 307 -46.56 -3.21 8.27
CA ALA A 307 -47.39 -2.26 9.00
C ALA A 307 -46.82 -2.02 10.41
N ILE A 308 -46.86 -0.78 10.88
CA ILE A 308 -46.50 -0.48 12.28
C ILE A 308 -47.74 -0.66 13.15
N ASN A 309 -47.61 -1.46 14.22
CA ASN A 309 -48.64 -1.58 15.24
C ASN A 309 -48.31 -0.65 16.41
N ARG A 310 -49.22 0.27 16.73
CA ARG A 310 -49.09 1.25 17.83
C ARG A 310 -50.01 0.97 19.02
N ASP A 311 -50.66 -0.20 19.06
CA ASP A 311 -51.66 -0.51 20.09
C ASP A 311 -51.01 -0.74 21.47
N PRO A 312 -51.39 0.04 22.50
CA PRO A 312 -50.85 -0.10 23.86
C PRO A 312 -51.32 -1.36 24.60
N ALA A 313 -52.40 -2.04 24.18
CA ALA A 313 -53.07 -3.11 24.96
C ALA A 313 -52.54 -4.55 24.72
N PHE A 314 -51.30 -4.71 24.26
CA PHE A 314 -50.78 -5.99 23.74
C PHE A 314 -50.16 -6.89 24.82
N PRO A 315 -50.31 -8.24 24.76
CA PRO A 315 -49.73 -9.15 25.73
C PRO A 315 -48.20 -9.16 25.65
N GLY A 316 -47.51 -8.88 26.76
CA GLY A 316 -46.04 -8.95 26.84
C GLY A 316 -45.32 -7.66 27.23
N ALA A 317 -46.03 -6.63 27.72
CA ALA A 317 -45.40 -5.48 28.38
C ALA A 317 -44.82 -5.90 29.75
N SER A 318 -43.67 -6.59 29.75
CA SER A 318 -42.83 -6.71 30.95
C SER A 318 -42.31 -5.31 31.30
N GLN A 319 -42.66 -4.81 32.48
CA GLN A 319 -42.39 -3.45 32.97
C GLN A 319 -40.93 -3.19 33.40
N ASP A 320 -39.96 -4.03 33.01
CA ASP A 320 -38.63 -4.04 33.65
C ASP A 320 -37.49 -3.45 32.81
N SER A 321 -37.78 -2.49 31.92
CA SER A 321 -36.74 -1.64 31.33
C SER A 321 -37.21 -0.18 31.18
N PRO A 322 -36.49 0.80 31.75
CA PRO A 322 -36.90 2.22 31.76
C PRO A 322 -36.72 2.92 30.40
N GLY A 323 -36.66 2.16 29.29
CA GLY A 323 -36.47 2.67 27.93
C GLY A 323 -37.74 2.58 27.09
N ASN A 324 -37.75 3.31 25.97
CA ASN A 324 -38.83 3.19 24.98
C ASN A 324 -38.96 1.73 24.51
N PRO A 325 -40.16 1.13 24.55
CA PRO A 325 -40.35 -0.26 24.11
C PRO A 325 -40.01 -0.39 22.62
N PRO A 326 -39.53 -1.57 22.17
CA PRO A 326 -39.14 -1.77 20.79
C PRO A 326 -40.35 -1.60 19.86
N LEU A 327 -40.10 -1.05 18.67
CA LEU A 327 -41.14 -0.80 17.67
C LEU A 327 -41.72 -2.12 17.16
N ARG A 328 -43.05 -2.22 17.12
CA ARG A 328 -43.72 -3.43 16.64
C ARG A 328 -44.07 -3.31 15.16
N VAL A 329 -43.59 -4.26 14.36
CA VAL A 329 -43.84 -4.32 12.92
C VAL A 329 -44.56 -5.62 12.58
N VAL A 330 -45.71 -5.51 11.92
CA VAL A 330 -46.44 -6.67 11.38
C VAL A 330 -46.01 -6.89 9.94
N VAL A 331 -45.61 -8.12 9.62
CA VAL A 331 -45.31 -8.56 8.26
C VAL A 331 -46.58 -9.14 7.64
N LYS A 332 -47.10 -8.47 6.62
CA LYS A 332 -48.42 -8.78 6.03
C LYS A 332 -48.40 -10.07 5.19
N ASP A 333 -47.31 -10.30 4.47
CA ASP A 333 -47.15 -11.43 3.57
C ASP A 333 -46.68 -12.68 4.33
N ALA A 334 -47.53 -13.70 4.42
CA ALA A 334 -47.29 -14.89 5.25
C ALA A 334 -46.07 -15.71 4.78
N LEU A 335 -45.83 -15.81 3.47
CA LEU A 335 -44.69 -16.54 2.89
C LEU A 335 -43.38 -15.81 3.18
N PHE A 336 -43.34 -14.49 2.98
CA PHE A 336 -42.18 -13.69 3.34
C PHE A 336 -41.93 -13.73 4.86
N CYS A 337 -43.00 -13.70 5.65
CA CYS A 337 -42.92 -13.76 7.11
C CYS A 337 -42.31 -15.07 7.63
N SER A 338 -42.59 -16.21 6.99
CA SER A 338 -42.02 -17.50 7.41
C SER A 338 -40.51 -17.63 7.12
N CYS A 339 -40.02 -16.87 6.14
CA CYS A 339 -38.61 -16.79 5.76
C CYS A 339 -37.84 -15.62 6.43
N LEU A 340 -38.52 -14.79 7.23
CA LEU A 340 -37.95 -13.54 7.74
C LEU A 340 -36.66 -13.74 8.53
N SER A 341 -36.57 -14.78 9.36
CA SER A 341 -35.37 -15.06 10.16
C SER A 341 -34.13 -15.32 9.28
N ASP A 342 -34.28 -16.03 8.17
CA ASP A 342 -33.16 -16.31 7.24
C ASP A 342 -32.79 -15.05 6.46
N ILE A 343 -33.79 -14.26 6.07
CA ILE A 343 -33.59 -12.96 5.40
C ILE A 343 -32.84 -11.98 6.32
N LEU A 344 -33.18 -11.93 7.60
CA LEU A 344 -32.45 -11.12 8.57
C LEU A 344 -31.02 -11.63 8.75
N ARG A 345 -30.80 -12.94 8.91
CA ARG A 345 -29.44 -13.51 8.97
C ARG A 345 -28.62 -13.12 7.74
N PHE A 346 -29.21 -13.18 6.55
CA PHE A 346 -28.57 -12.73 5.31
C PHE A 346 -28.25 -11.22 5.30
N ILE A 347 -29.14 -10.37 5.81
CA ILE A 347 -28.88 -8.93 5.95
C ILE A 347 -27.71 -8.67 6.91
N TYR A 348 -27.72 -9.30 8.08
CA TYR A 348 -26.72 -9.11 9.13
C TYR A 348 -25.35 -9.74 8.78
N SER A 349 -25.32 -10.72 7.87
CA SER A 349 -24.06 -11.21 7.30
C SER A 349 -23.50 -10.30 6.19
N GLY A 350 -24.18 -9.20 5.83
CA GLY A 350 -23.71 -8.25 4.82
C GLY A 350 -24.32 -8.45 3.43
N ALA A 351 -25.41 -9.21 3.32
CA ALA A 351 -26.24 -9.37 2.12
C ALA A 351 -25.49 -9.81 0.85
N PHE A 352 -24.51 -10.70 0.99
CA PHE A 352 -23.66 -11.17 -0.13
C PHE A 352 -23.87 -12.64 -0.52
N GLN A 353 -24.38 -13.49 0.38
CA GLN A 353 -24.56 -14.94 0.16
C GLN A 353 -25.96 -15.28 -0.38
N TRP A 354 -26.28 -14.82 -1.59
CA TRP A 354 -27.61 -15.01 -2.19
C TRP A 354 -27.97 -16.48 -2.44
N GLU A 355 -26.99 -17.31 -2.80
CA GLU A 355 -27.20 -18.74 -3.04
C GLU A 355 -27.61 -19.47 -1.74
N GLU A 356 -26.93 -19.17 -0.63
CA GLU A 356 -27.26 -19.74 0.69
C GLU A 356 -28.67 -19.31 1.15
N LEU A 357 -29.03 -18.04 0.94
CA LEU A 357 -30.37 -17.55 1.24
C LEU A 357 -31.45 -18.27 0.40
N GLU A 358 -31.22 -18.44 -0.90
CA GLU A 358 -32.18 -19.12 -1.78
C GLU A 358 -32.37 -20.59 -1.37
N ASP A 359 -31.29 -21.28 -0.99
CA ASP A 359 -31.34 -22.65 -0.50
C ASP A 359 -32.09 -22.75 0.84
N ASP A 360 -31.88 -21.81 1.77
CA ASP A 360 -32.60 -21.78 3.04
C ASP A 360 -34.10 -21.51 2.85
N ILE A 361 -34.46 -20.62 1.93
CA ILE A 361 -35.86 -20.38 1.55
C ILE A 361 -36.47 -21.63 0.91
N ARG A 362 -35.75 -22.33 0.03
CA ARG A 362 -36.22 -23.56 -0.63
C ARG A 362 -36.50 -24.70 0.35
N LYS A 363 -35.82 -24.73 1.50
CA LYS A 363 -36.11 -25.69 2.58
C LYS A 363 -37.47 -25.42 3.24
N LYS A 364 -37.94 -24.17 3.25
CA LYS A 364 -39.21 -23.75 3.88
C LYS A 364 -40.37 -23.65 2.89
N VAL A 365 -40.09 -23.28 1.65
CA VAL A 365 -41.08 -23.02 0.59
C VAL A 365 -40.87 -24.02 -0.55
N LYS A 366 -41.90 -24.85 -0.81
CA LYS A 366 -41.81 -25.95 -1.79
C LYS A 366 -42.01 -25.50 -3.24
N ASP A 367 -42.88 -24.51 -3.47
CA ASP A 367 -43.17 -24.01 -4.81
C ASP A 367 -42.07 -23.08 -5.32
N SER A 368 -41.58 -23.32 -6.54
CA SER A 368 -40.48 -22.55 -7.12
C SER A 368 -40.87 -21.13 -7.49
N GLY A 369 -42.14 -20.89 -7.83
CA GLY A 369 -42.69 -19.56 -8.08
C GLY A 369 -42.72 -18.72 -6.80
N ASP A 370 -43.13 -19.32 -5.68
CA ASP A 370 -43.13 -18.67 -4.37
C ASP A 370 -41.72 -18.34 -3.87
N VAL A 371 -40.75 -19.24 -4.06
CA VAL A 371 -39.33 -18.95 -3.76
C VAL A 371 -38.85 -17.72 -4.53
N SER A 372 -39.14 -17.68 -5.83
CA SER A 372 -38.80 -16.53 -6.70
C SER A 372 -39.49 -15.25 -6.21
N SER A 373 -40.77 -15.32 -5.82
CA SER A 373 -41.53 -14.20 -5.26
C SER A 373 -40.90 -13.63 -3.99
N VAL A 374 -40.46 -14.48 -3.05
CA VAL A 374 -39.76 -14.04 -1.83
C VAL A 374 -38.42 -13.39 -2.18
N ILE A 375 -37.62 -13.99 -3.05
CA ILE A 375 -36.32 -13.45 -3.47
C ILE A 375 -36.48 -12.08 -4.15
N GLU A 376 -37.47 -11.90 -5.02
CA GLU A 376 -37.74 -10.60 -5.66
C GLU A 376 -38.13 -9.54 -4.62
N LYS A 377 -38.91 -9.88 -3.59
CA LYS A 377 -39.20 -8.97 -2.47
C LYS A 377 -37.92 -8.57 -1.72
N VAL A 378 -37.00 -9.51 -1.45
CA VAL A 378 -35.70 -9.21 -0.80
C VAL A 378 -34.86 -8.28 -1.67
N LYS A 379 -34.83 -8.49 -3.00
CA LYS A 379 -34.16 -7.59 -3.95
C LYS A 379 -34.77 -6.18 -3.93
N CYS A 380 -36.10 -6.07 -3.84
CA CYS A 380 -36.78 -4.78 -3.70
C CYS A 380 -36.42 -4.08 -2.38
N ILE A 381 -36.32 -4.82 -1.27
CA ILE A 381 -35.92 -4.28 0.04
C ILE A 381 -34.49 -3.72 -0.03
N LEU A 382 -33.56 -4.40 -0.70
CA LEU A 382 -32.16 -4.00 -0.82
C LEU A 382 -31.89 -3.03 -2.00
N LYS A 383 -32.95 -2.58 -2.69
CA LYS A 383 -32.83 -1.67 -3.83
C LYS A 383 -32.27 -0.32 -3.38
N THR A 384 -31.27 0.18 -4.11
CA THR A 384 -30.72 1.53 -3.93
C THR A 384 -31.23 2.46 -5.04
N PRO A 385 -31.92 3.57 -4.72
CA PRO A 385 -32.39 4.54 -5.71
C PRO A 385 -31.25 5.05 -6.61
N GLY A 386 -31.52 5.20 -7.92
CA GLY A 386 -30.56 5.76 -8.87
C GLY A 386 -29.39 4.86 -9.30
N LYS A 387 -29.26 3.64 -8.76
CA LYS A 387 -28.29 2.64 -9.22
C LYS A 387 -29.01 1.52 -9.98
N ILE A 388 -28.54 1.22 -11.20
CA ILE A 388 -29.04 0.07 -11.97
C ILE A 388 -28.58 -1.21 -11.27
N ASN A 389 -29.52 -2.13 -11.01
CA ASN A 389 -29.26 -3.40 -10.35
C ASN A 389 -28.25 -4.26 -11.15
N CYS A 390 -26.97 -4.18 -10.81
CA CYS A 390 -25.95 -5.15 -11.23
C CYS A 390 -26.05 -6.49 -10.47
N LEU A 391 -27.19 -6.80 -9.83
CA LEU A 391 -27.39 -8.01 -9.04
C LEU A 391 -27.57 -9.30 -9.87
N ARG A 392 -27.56 -9.23 -11.21
CA ARG A 392 -28.01 -10.34 -12.05
C ARG A 392 -26.93 -11.28 -12.58
N ASN A 393 -25.65 -10.90 -12.61
CA ASN A 393 -24.60 -11.72 -13.23
C ASN A 393 -23.30 -11.72 -12.43
N CYS A 394 -23.16 -12.63 -11.45
CA CYS A 394 -21.93 -12.79 -10.68
C CYS A 394 -21.61 -14.27 -10.42
N LYS A 395 -21.52 -15.10 -11.47
CA LYS A 395 -21.03 -16.50 -11.37
C LYS A 395 -19.50 -16.61 -11.25
N THR A 396 -18.78 -15.49 -11.18
CA THR A 396 -17.30 -15.46 -11.15
C THR A 396 -16.78 -14.49 -10.09
N TYR A 397 -16.86 -14.88 -8.82
CA TYR A 397 -16.21 -14.17 -7.71
C TYR A 397 -15.29 -15.09 -6.90
N GLN A 398 -14.24 -15.59 -7.57
CA GLN A 398 -13.03 -16.08 -6.90
C GLN A 398 -11.80 -15.18 -7.15
N ALA A 399 -11.98 -14.00 -7.77
CA ALA A 399 -10.89 -13.07 -8.04
C ALA A 399 -10.83 -11.94 -6.98
N ARG A 400 -10.12 -12.20 -5.88
CA ARG A 400 -9.29 -11.26 -5.08
C ARG A 400 -9.60 -9.75 -5.19
N LYS A 401 -10.78 -9.31 -4.77
CA LYS A 401 -11.01 -7.95 -4.20
C LYS A 401 -12.09 -8.05 -3.11
N PRO A 402 -11.73 -8.03 -1.82
CA PRO A 402 -12.73 -7.98 -0.77
C PRO A 402 -13.34 -6.56 -0.68
N LEU A 403 -14.67 -6.49 -0.54
CA LEU A 403 -15.36 -5.58 0.39
C LEU A 403 -15.30 -4.05 0.17
N TRP A 404 -15.73 -3.50 -0.98
CA TRP A 404 -15.94 -2.02 -1.08
C TRP A 404 -17.34 -1.56 -1.51
N PHE A 405 -18.27 -2.45 -1.88
CA PHE A 405 -19.58 -2.00 -2.39
C PHE A 405 -20.76 -2.05 -1.39
N TYR A 406 -20.61 -2.69 -0.23
CA TYR A 406 -21.64 -2.70 0.84
C TYR A 406 -21.13 -2.24 2.22
N ASN A 407 -19.82 -2.06 2.40
CA ASN A 407 -19.20 -1.78 3.71
C ASN A 407 -19.26 -0.32 4.19
N THR A 408 -20.17 0.51 3.65
CA THR A 408 -20.23 1.92 4.09
C THR A 408 -21.64 2.48 4.29
N SER A 409 -22.63 1.60 4.44
CA SER A 409 -23.97 2.06 4.80
C SER A 409 -24.08 2.53 6.25
N LEU A 410 -23.41 1.84 7.19
CA LEU A 410 -23.45 2.23 8.60
C LEU A 410 -22.73 3.56 8.86
N LYS A 411 -21.70 3.89 8.08
CA LYS A 411 -21.03 5.21 8.09
C LYS A 411 -22.01 6.37 7.91
N PHE A 412 -23.13 6.17 7.21
CA PHE A 412 -24.17 7.20 7.06
C PHE A 412 -24.73 7.68 8.41
N PHE A 413 -24.74 6.82 9.42
CA PHE A 413 -25.24 7.09 10.77
C PHE A 413 -24.13 7.55 11.74
N LEU A 414 -22.86 7.45 11.35
CA LEU A 414 -21.74 7.83 12.20
C LEU A 414 -21.81 9.30 12.59
N ASN A 415 -21.80 9.58 13.91
CA ASN A 415 -21.87 10.93 14.46
C ASN A 415 -23.09 11.72 13.93
N LYS A 416 -24.22 11.02 13.74
CA LYS A 416 -25.52 11.61 13.41
C LYS A 416 -26.52 11.33 14.53
N PRO A 417 -27.42 12.27 14.86
CA PRO A 417 -28.44 12.07 15.90
C PRO A 417 -29.56 11.11 15.47
N MET A 418 -29.65 10.82 14.17
CA MET A 418 -30.67 9.96 13.58
C MET A 418 -30.51 8.52 14.06
N LEU A 419 -31.52 7.99 14.73
CA LEU A 419 -31.54 6.69 15.43
C LEU A 419 -30.57 6.58 16.63
N ALA A 420 -29.87 7.65 17.00
CA ALA A 420 -28.92 7.61 18.10
C ALA A 420 -29.65 7.40 19.44
N ASP A 421 -29.15 6.46 20.23
CA ASP A 421 -29.67 6.07 21.55
C ASP A 421 -28.64 6.29 22.67
N VAL A 422 -27.46 6.82 22.33
CA VAL A 422 -26.43 7.27 23.26
C VAL A 422 -25.67 8.46 22.69
N VAL A 423 -25.20 9.35 23.58
CA VAL A 423 -24.41 10.53 23.24
C VAL A 423 -23.18 10.58 24.14
N PHE A 424 -22.00 10.69 23.55
CA PHE A 424 -20.76 10.84 24.29
C PHE A 424 -20.41 12.32 24.47
N GLU A 425 -20.03 12.72 25.68
CA GLU A 425 -19.50 14.06 25.97
C GLU A 425 -17.98 14.03 26.04
N ILE A 426 -17.34 14.77 25.13
CA ILE A 426 -15.87 14.77 24.95
C ILE A 426 -15.41 16.21 24.80
N GLN A 427 -14.61 16.68 25.75
CA GLN A 427 -14.03 18.03 25.76
C GLN A 427 -15.11 19.13 25.57
N GLY A 428 -16.28 18.97 26.21
CA GLY A 428 -17.40 19.91 26.10
C GLY A 428 -18.19 19.84 24.78
N THR A 429 -17.95 18.81 23.95
CA THR A 429 -18.70 18.57 22.71
C THR A 429 -19.39 17.23 22.73
N THR A 430 -20.52 17.11 22.03
CA THR A 430 -21.32 15.89 21.99
C THR A 430 -21.08 15.08 20.71
N VAL A 431 -21.02 13.76 20.84
CA VAL A 431 -20.88 12.79 19.75
C VAL A 431 -21.99 11.73 19.86
N PRO A 432 -23.08 11.83 19.09
CA PRO A 432 -24.13 10.81 19.06
C PRO A 432 -23.63 9.48 18.44
N ALA A 433 -24.10 8.37 19.00
CA ALA A 433 -23.78 7.01 18.57
C ALA A 433 -24.94 6.04 18.82
N HIS A 434 -24.71 4.76 18.53
CA HIS A 434 -25.73 3.71 18.50
C HIS A 434 -25.27 2.49 19.29
N ARG A 435 -25.89 2.21 20.44
CA ARG A 435 -25.48 1.15 21.37
C ARG A 435 -25.39 -0.19 20.68
N ALA A 436 -26.35 -0.52 19.80
CA ALA A 436 -26.35 -1.75 19.00
C ALA A 436 -25.00 -2.00 18.27
N ILE A 437 -24.40 -0.98 17.66
CA ILE A 437 -23.11 -1.11 16.98
C ILE A 437 -21.96 -1.20 17.97
N LEU A 438 -22.02 -0.41 19.04
CA LEU A 438 -20.97 -0.36 20.06
C LEU A 438 -20.84 -1.69 20.81
N VAL A 439 -21.96 -2.25 21.28
CA VAL A 439 -21.96 -3.54 22.01
C VAL A 439 -21.55 -4.70 21.11
N ALA A 440 -21.91 -4.65 19.82
CA ALA A 440 -21.52 -5.69 18.88
C ALA A 440 -20.01 -5.70 18.61
N ARG A 441 -19.35 -4.53 18.66
CA ARG A 441 -18.00 -4.33 18.11
C ARG A 441 -16.95 -3.98 19.16
N CYS A 442 -17.34 -3.81 20.43
CA CYS A 442 -16.45 -3.48 21.53
C CYS A 442 -16.96 -4.12 22.84
N GLU A 443 -16.21 -5.08 23.36
CA GLU A 443 -16.57 -5.81 24.59
C GLU A 443 -16.65 -4.88 25.82
N VAL A 444 -15.77 -3.88 25.91
CA VAL A 444 -15.80 -2.88 26.98
C VAL A 444 -17.10 -2.07 26.96
N MET A 445 -17.55 -1.66 25.77
CA MET A 445 -18.83 -0.96 25.62
C MET A 445 -20.02 -1.91 25.80
N ALA A 446 -19.91 -3.18 25.41
CA ALA A 446 -20.91 -4.20 25.72
C ALA A 446 -21.08 -4.38 27.23
N ALA A 447 -19.98 -4.41 27.99
CA ALA A 447 -20.02 -4.47 29.45
C ALA A 447 -20.57 -3.17 30.07
N MET A 448 -20.19 -2.00 29.53
CA MET A 448 -20.66 -0.69 29.98
C MET A 448 -22.19 -0.53 29.84
N PHE A 449 -22.75 -1.02 28.73
CA PHE A 449 -24.18 -0.87 28.43
C PHE A 449 -25.06 -2.03 28.90
N ASN A 450 -24.47 -3.12 29.40
CA ASN A 450 -25.19 -4.25 29.99
C ASN A 450 -25.11 -4.22 31.54
N GLY A 451 -26.11 -4.80 32.19
CA GLY A 451 -26.12 -4.96 33.65
C GLY A 451 -26.54 -3.71 34.42
N ASN A 452 -25.94 -3.50 35.60
CA ASN A 452 -26.37 -2.51 36.60
C ASN A 452 -25.52 -1.22 36.61
N TYR A 453 -24.67 -1.01 35.62
CA TYR A 453 -23.86 0.22 35.52
C TYR A 453 -24.73 1.46 35.28
N MET A 454 -24.27 2.64 35.70
CA MET A 454 -25.03 3.88 35.52
C MET A 454 -25.18 4.23 34.03
N GLU A 455 -24.17 3.91 33.25
CA GLU A 455 -24.06 4.04 31.80
C GLU A 455 -25.10 3.17 31.07
N ALA A 456 -25.56 2.08 31.70
CA ALA A 456 -26.63 1.26 31.16
C ALA A 456 -27.97 2.03 31.09
N LYS A 457 -28.16 3.03 31.97
CA LYS A 457 -29.39 3.83 32.11
C LYS A 457 -29.22 5.29 31.64
N SER A 458 -28.00 5.74 31.42
CA SER A 458 -27.70 7.10 30.96
C SER A 458 -27.65 7.18 29.43
N VAL A 459 -28.22 8.25 28.89
CA VAL A 459 -28.08 8.61 27.46
C VAL A 459 -26.80 9.43 27.23
N LEU A 460 -26.32 10.17 28.23
CA LEU A 460 -25.12 11.00 28.13
C LEU A 460 -23.96 10.32 28.87
N ILE A 461 -22.88 10.02 28.16
CA ILE A 461 -21.72 9.29 28.69
C ILE A 461 -20.46 10.16 28.54
N PRO A 462 -19.82 10.60 29.64
CA PRO A 462 -18.59 11.36 29.54
C PRO A 462 -17.42 10.47 29.12
N VAL A 463 -16.55 10.97 28.24
CA VAL A 463 -15.29 10.31 27.86
C VAL A 463 -14.12 11.20 28.26
N TYR A 464 -13.21 10.63 29.05
CA TYR A 464 -12.02 11.32 29.55
C TYR A 464 -10.75 10.77 28.90
N GLY A 465 -9.71 11.61 28.82
CA GLY A 465 -8.38 11.18 28.36
C GLY A 465 -8.24 10.91 26.86
N VAL A 466 -9.33 10.98 26.08
CA VAL A 466 -9.33 10.77 24.63
C VAL A 466 -9.81 12.04 23.93
N SER A 467 -9.09 12.45 22.87
CA SER A 467 -9.52 13.60 22.06
C SER A 467 -10.77 13.26 21.24
N LYS A 468 -11.58 14.26 20.92
CA LYS A 468 -12.74 14.07 20.04
C LYS A 468 -12.36 13.43 18.71
N GLU A 469 -11.26 13.87 18.10
CA GLU A 469 -10.80 13.37 16.81
C GLU A 469 -10.44 11.88 16.88
N THR A 470 -9.66 11.49 17.90
CA THR A 470 -9.30 10.09 18.13
C THR A 470 -10.54 9.22 18.37
N PHE A 471 -11.49 9.70 19.19
CA PHE A 471 -12.72 8.96 19.46
C PHE A 471 -13.61 8.82 18.22
N LEU A 472 -13.67 9.84 17.35
CA LEU A 472 -14.38 9.74 16.09
C LEU A 472 -13.75 8.72 15.13
N SER A 473 -12.41 8.65 15.06
CA SER A 473 -11.71 7.61 14.29
C SER A 473 -11.95 6.21 14.88
N PHE A 474 -12.03 6.09 16.20
CA PHE A 474 -12.38 4.85 16.89
C PHE A 474 -13.81 4.41 16.54
N LEU A 475 -14.78 5.33 16.61
CA LEU A 475 -16.16 5.06 16.20
C LEU A 475 -16.25 4.72 14.71
N GLU A 476 -15.52 5.42 13.84
CA GLU A 476 -15.50 5.09 12.41
C GLU A 476 -15.08 3.64 12.17
N TYR A 477 -14.07 3.16 12.89
CA TYR A 477 -13.66 1.76 12.84
C TYR A 477 -14.78 0.81 13.29
N LEU A 478 -15.46 1.10 14.40
CA LEU A 478 -16.56 0.23 14.85
C LEU A 478 -17.69 0.12 13.80
N TYR A 479 -17.96 1.20 13.07
CA TYR A 479 -19.03 1.27 12.06
C TYR A 479 -18.64 0.75 10.68
N THR A 480 -17.35 0.59 10.38
CA THR A 480 -16.88 0.33 8.99
C THR A 480 -15.77 -0.72 8.88
N ASP A 481 -15.26 -1.21 10.02
CA ASP A 481 -14.05 -2.05 10.14
C ASP A 481 -12.80 -1.46 9.45
N SER A 482 -12.81 -0.14 9.22
CA SER A 482 -11.76 0.57 8.50
C SER A 482 -11.41 1.85 9.25
N CYS A 483 -10.14 2.21 9.25
CA CYS A 483 -9.67 3.51 9.71
C CYS A 483 -8.52 3.99 8.83
N CYS A 484 -8.40 5.30 8.67
CA CYS A 484 -7.33 5.93 7.92
C CYS A 484 -6.73 7.04 8.78
N PRO A 485 -5.79 6.72 9.70
CA PRO A 485 -5.10 7.74 10.46
C PRO A 485 -4.39 8.72 9.53
N ALA A 486 -4.46 10.02 9.84
CA ALA A 486 -3.81 11.10 9.09
C ALA A 486 -2.28 11.09 9.24
N GLY A 487 -1.75 10.42 10.26
CA GLY A 487 -0.32 10.29 10.50
C GLY A 487 0.03 9.45 11.72
N ILE A 488 1.33 9.30 11.99
CA ILE A 488 1.86 8.44 13.06
C ILE A 488 1.31 8.82 14.44
N PHE A 489 1.24 10.12 14.74
CA PHE A 489 0.72 10.60 16.03
C PHE A 489 -0.75 10.22 16.25
N GLN A 490 -1.61 10.42 15.25
CA GLN A 490 -3.02 10.03 15.35
C GLN A 490 -3.16 8.50 15.42
N ALA A 491 -2.35 7.75 14.66
CA ALA A 491 -2.34 6.29 14.73
C ALA A 491 -1.96 5.80 16.12
N MET A 492 -1.00 6.44 16.80
CA MET A 492 -0.68 6.13 18.20
C MET A 492 -1.81 6.46 19.15
N CYS A 493 -2.41 7.64 19.06
CA CYS A 493 -3.56 7.98 19.90
C CYS A 493 -4.71 6.98 19.70
N LEU A 494 -4.93 6.52 18.46
CA LEU A 494 -5.95 5.54 18.13
C LEU A 494 -5.59 4.14 18.63
N LEU A 495 -4.32 3.73 18.58
CA LEU A 495 -3.82 2.50 19.18
C LEU A 495 -4.09 2.49 20.69
N ILE A 496 -3.75 3.57 21.38
CA ILE A 496 -4.00 3.73 22.82
C ILE A 496 -5.49 3.65 23.14
N CYS A 497 -6.33 4.31 22.33
CA CYS A 497 -7.78 4.23 22.47
C CYS A 497 -8.29 2.80 22.24
N ALA A 498 -7.76 2.10 21.24
CA ALA A 498 -8.11 0.71 20.96
C ALA A 498 -7.66 -0.25 22.07
N GLU A 499 -6.56 0.04 22.77
CA GLU A 499 -6.16 -0.72 23.97
C GLU A 499 -7.09 -0.47 25.15
N MET A 500 -7.42 0.79 25.43
CA MET A 500 -8.38 1.16 26.47
C MET A 500 -9.75 0.47 26.28
N TYR A 501 -10.22 0.36 25.05
CA TYR A 501 -11.50 -0.27 24.70
C TYR A 501 -11.39 -1.75 24.28
N GLN A 502 -10.20 -2.35 24.41
CA GLN A 502 -9.92 -3.77 24.10
C GLN A 502 -10.33 -4.21 22.69
N VAL A 503 -10.02 -3.38 21.68
CA VAL A 503 -10.26 -3.67 20.25
C VAL A 503 -8.95 -4.07 19.58
N SER A 504 -8.55 -5.33 19.74
CA SER A 504 -7.26 -5.90 19.30
C SER A 504 -6.95 -5.63 17.83
N ARG A 505 -7.91 -5.90 16.94
CA ARG A 505 -7.76 -5.71 15.49
C ARG A 505 -7.43 -4.27 15.12
N LEU A 506 -8.03 -3.28 15.79
CA LEU A 506 -7.74 -1.88 15.55
C LEU A 506 -6.33 -1.50 16.04
N GLN A 507 -5.86 -2.08 17.16
CA GLN A 507 -4.47 -1.92 17.59
C GLN A 507 -3.53 -2.41 16.49
N HIS A 508 -3.70 -3.64 15.99
CA HIS A 508 -2.89 -4.19 14.91
C HIS A 508 -2.91 -3.34 13.62
N ILE A 509 -4.07 -2.78 13.25
CA ILE A 509 -4.16 -1.86 12.10
C ILE A 509 -3.32 -0.60 12.34
N CYS A 510 -3.36 -0.02 13.54
CA CYS A 510 -2.57 1.15 13.87
C CYS A 510 -1.07 0.85 13.90
N GLU A 511 -0.67 -0.30 14.47
CA GLU A 511 0.73 -0.77 14.45
C GLU A 511 1.24 -0.91 13.01
N LEU A 512 0.47 -1.59 12.15
CA LEU A 512 0.82 -1.79 10.75
C LEU A 512 0.95 -0.46 10.00
N PHE A 513 0.05 0.49 10.28
CA PHE A 513 0.10 1.82 9.69
C PHE A 513 1.40 2.55 10.07
N ILE A 514 1.73 2.59 11.36
CA ILE A 514 2.94 3.25 11.87
C ILE A 514 4.20 2.63 11.26
N ILE A 515 4.26 1.29 11.24
CA ILE A 515 5.37 0.54 10.68
C ILE A 515 5.53 0.84 9.19
N THR A 516 4.43 0.79 8.44
CA THR A 516 4.45 1.05 6.99
C THR A 516 4.93 2.47 6.69
N GLN A 517 4.44 3.46 7.43
CA GLN A 517 4.87 4.87 7.29
C GLN A 517 6.37 5.00 7.55
N LEU A 518 6.85 4.53 8.70
CA LEU A 518 8.27 4.61 9.06
C LEU A 518 9.19 3.84 8.10
N GLN A 519 8.78 2.65 7.65
CA GLN A 519 9.53 1.85 6.68
C GLN A 519 9.64 2.50 5.30
N SER A 520 8.61 3.23 4.91
CA SER A 520 8.57 3.88 3.59
C SER A 520 9.39 5.17 3.52
N MET A 521 9.77 5.74 4.66
CA MET A 521 10.53 6.99 4.72
C MET A 521 12.00 6.79 4.28
N PRO A 522 12.52 7.61 3.36
CA PRO A 522 13.94 7.60 3.00
C PRO A 522 14.79 8.13 4.16
N SER A 523 16.07 7.72 4.21
CA SER A 523 16.99 8.07 5.30
C SER A 523 17.13 9.58 5.56
N ARG A 524 17.02 10.42 4.51
CA ARG A 524 17.08 11.89 4.65
C ARG A 524 15.88 12.41 5.43
N GLU A 525 14.69 11.89 5.15
CA GLU A 525 13.45 12.28 5.82
C GLU A 525 13.45 11.82 7.27
N LEU A 526 13.87 10.58 7.54
CA LEU A 526 14.06 10.06 8.89
C LEU A 526 15.00 10.93 9.73
N ALA A 527 16.10 11.41 9.14
CA ALA A 527 17.04 12.28 9.83
C ALA A 527 16.44 13.66 10.14
N SER A 528 15.62 14.22 9.25
CA SER A 528 14.93 15.51 9.45
C SER A 528 13.59 15.39 10.18
N MET A 529 13.16 14.19 10.52
CA MET A 529 11.88 13.95 11.17
C MET A 529 11.86 14.57 12.58
N ASN A 530 10.75 15.25 12.90
CA ASN A 530 10.48 15.85 14.22
C ASN A 530 9.72 14.91 15.18
N LEU A 531 9.70 13.61 14.88
CA LEU A 531 9.05 12.59 15.70
C LEU A 531 10.10 11.98 16.64
N ASP A 532 9.81 12.01 17.93
CA ASP A 532 10.59 11.30 18.94
C ASP A 532 10.29 9.80 18.86
N ILE A 533 11.22 9.04 18.28
CA ILE A 533 11.08 7.60 18.10
C ILE A 533 11.17 6.83 19.43
N VAL A 534 11.83 7.41 20.43
CA VAL A 534 12.03 6.78 21.74
C VAL A 534 10.78 6.96 22.60
N ASP A 535 10.14 8.13 22.57
CA ASP A 535 8.80 8.34 23.12
C ASP A 535 7.76 7.41 22.46
N LEU A 536 7.83 7.25 21.13
CA LEU A 536 6.98 6.31 20.41
C LEU A 536 7.15 4.87 20.91
N LEU A 537 8.40 4.43 21.08
CA LEU A 537 8.74 3.13 21.64
C LEU A 537 8.21 2.96 23.07
N LYS A 538 8.40 3.98 23.92
CA LYS A 538 7.92 3.96 25.32
C LYS A 538 6.41 3.85 25.39
N LYS A 539 5.69 4.62 24.56
CA LYS A 539 4.24 4.53 24.45
C LYS A 539 3.78 3.16 23.98
N ALA A 540 4.42 2.59 22.96
CA ALA A 540 4.10 1.24 22.50
C ALA A 540 4.27 0.20 23.63
N LYS A 541 5.37 0.27 24.40
CA LYS A 541 5.57 -0.62 25.56
C LYS A 541 4.57 -0.40 26.67
N PHE A 542 4.30 0.85 27.01
CA PHE A 542 3.38 1.20 28.09
C PHE A 542 1.95 0.74 27.81
N HIS A 543 1.53 0.77 26.55
CA HIS A 543 0.22 0.32 26.09
C HIS A 543 0.24 -1.10 25.50
N HIS A 544 1.13 -1.97 25.99
CA HIS A 544 1.15 -3.41 25.70
C HIS A 544 1.21 -3.78 24.20
N SER A 545 1.74 -2.89 23.35
CA SER A 545 1.96 -3.13 21.93
C SER A 545 3.35 -3.75 21.74
N ASP A 546 3.46 -5.04 22.06
CA ASP A 546 4.71 -5.80 22.01
C ASP A 546 5.27 -5.88 20.59
N CYS A 547 4.39 -5.98 19.58
CA CYS A 547 4.82 -6.09 18.20
C CYS A 547 5.46 -4.78 17.71
N LEU A 548 4.78 -3.65 17.91
CA LEU A 548 5.30 -2.34 17.53
C LEU A 548 6.57 -1.98 18.32
N SER A 549 6.59 -2.23 19.63
CA SER A 549 7.77 -1.91 20.45
C SER A 549 9.00 -2.73 20.04
N THR A 550 8.83 -4.03 19.78
CA THR A 550 9.90 -4.89 19.26
C THR A 550 10.36 -4.40 17.89
N TRP A 551 9.40 -4.08 17.00
CA TRP A 551 9.71 -3.58 15.67
C TRP A 551 10.47 -2.25 15.71
N LEU A 552 10.06 -1.30 16.56
CA LEU A 552 10.70 -0.01 16.73
C LEU A 552 12.14 -0.15 17.24
N LEU A 553 12.41 -1.06 18.18
CA LEU A 553 13.77 -1.35 18.64
C LEU A 553 14.68 -1.83 17.51
N HIS A 554 14.18 -2.78 16.70
CA HIS A 554 14.91 -3.25 15.52
C HIS A 554 15.08 -2.12 14.49
N PHE A 555 14.07 -1.29 14.26
CA PHE A 555 14.11 -0.17 13.33
C PHE A 555 15.16 0.88 13.74
N ILE A 556 15.25 1.19 15.04
CA ILE A 556 16.29 2.07 15.60
C ILE A 556 17.68 1.44 15.38
N ALA A 557 17.83 0.14 15.63
CA ALA A 557 19.08 -0.58 15.42
C ALA A 557 19.51 -0.59 13.94
N THR A 558 18.60 -0.85 13.01
CA THR A 558 18.89 -0.85 11.57
C THR A 558 19.25 0.54 11.05
N ASN A 559 18.71 1.59 11.65
CA ASN A 559 18.98 2.98 11.30
C ASN A 559 19.90 3.68 12.33
N TYR A 560 20.78 2.92 12.99
CA TYR A 560 21.56 3.38 14.14
C TYR A 560 22.32 4.68 13.88
N LEU A 561 22.92 4.84 12.70
CA LEU A 561 23.70 6.05 12.37
C LEU A 561 22.87 7.34 12.40
N ILE A 562 21.56 7.24 12.17
CA ILE A 562 20.64 8.38 12.21
C ILE A 562 20.21 8.61 13.66
N PHE A 563 19.65 7.58 14.31
CA PHE A 563 19.04 7.73 15.62
C PHE A 563 20.06 7.93 16.74
N SER A 564 21.28 7.40 16.64
CA SER A 564 22.33 7.64 17.65
C SER A 564 22.78 9.11 17.76
N GLN A 565 22.47 9.94 16.74
CA GLN A 565 22.77 11.37 16.74
C GLN A 565 21.62 12.22 17.31
N LYS A 566 20.45 11.61 17.54
CA LYS A 566 19.26 12.30 18.06
C LYS A 566 19.34 12.40 19.59
N PRO A 567 18.94 13.52 20.21
CA PRO A 567 19.03 13.70 21.65
C PRO A 567 18.22 12.66 22.44
N GLU A 568 17.03 12.30 21.95
CA GLU A 568 16.13 11.32 22.57
C GLU A 568 16.73 9.90 22.66
N PHE A 569 17.80 9.59 21.91
CA PHE A 569 18.47 8.29 22.00
C PHE A 569 19.06 8.01 23.39
N GLN A 570 19.38 9.05 24.15
CA GLN A 570 19.87 8.92 25.52
C GLN A 570 18.80 8.41 26.49
N ASP A 571 17.52 8.55 26.12
CA ASP A 571 16.39 8.21 26.97
C ASP A 571 15.99 6.72 26.86
N LEU A 572 16.71 5.92 26.07
CA LEU A 572 16.62 4.46 26.05
C LEU A 572 17.12 3.88 27.38
N SER A 573 16.42 2.87 27.90
CA SER A 573 16.90 2.07 29.04
C SER A 573 18.19 1.33 28.73
N VAL A 574 18.87 0.84 29.77
CA VAL A 574 20.14 0.12 29.64
C VAL A 574 19.98 -1.13 28.78
N GLU A 575 18.87 -1.86 28.96
CA GLU A 575 18.54 -3.08 28.23
C GLU A 575 18.25 -2.78 26.76
N GLU A 576 17.47 -1.74 26.47
CA GLU A 576 17.15 -1.32 25.09
C GLU A 576 18.39 -0.84 24.35
N ARG A 577 19.23 -0.04 25.00
CA ARG A 577 20.48 0.44 24.40
C ARG A 577 21.43 -0.72 24.12
N SER A 578 21.55 -1.67 25.05
CA SER A 578 22.32 -2.91 24.84
C SER A 578 21.79 -3.71 23.65
N PHE A 579 20.46 -3.84 23.54
CA PHE A 579 19.82 -4.49 22.40
C PHE A 579 20.14 -3.78 21.08
N VAL A 580 19.97 -2.46 21.04
CA VAL A 580 20.23 -1.65 19.84
C VAL A 580 21.69 -1.75 19.42
N GLU A 581 22.64 -1.63 20.35
CA GLU A 581 24.08 -1.78 20.06
C GLU A 581 24.44 -3.17 19.54
N LYS A 582 23.77 -4.21 20.02
CA LYS A 582 23.99 -5.59 19.58
C LYS A 582 23.47 -5.84 18.16
N HIS A 583 22.32 -5.28 17.80
CA HIS A 583 21.65 -5.51 16.50
C HIS A 583 21.86 -4.35 15.50
N ARG A 584 22.75 -3.40 15.81
CA ARG A 584 22.91 -2.21 14.98
C ARG A 584 23.45 -2.52 13.59
N TRP A 585 22.99 -1.73 12.64
CA TRP A 585 23.50 -1.72 11.29
C TRP A 585 24.02 -0.31 10.91
N PRO A 586 25.25 -0.20 10.35
CA PRO A 586 26.29 -1.23 10.24
C PRO A 586 26.81 -1.72 11.62
N SER A 587 27.32 -2.95 11.67
CA SER A 587 27.83 -3.54 12.91
C SER A 587 29.10 -2.86 13.43
N ASN A 588 29.37 -2.95 14.75
CA ASN A 588 30.58 -2.39 15.36
C ASN A 588 31.87 -3.00 14.76
N MET A 589 31.84 -4.31 14.52
CA MET A 589 32.95 -5.03 13.90
C MET A 589 33.25 -4.49 12.50
N TYR A 590 32.21 -4.26 11.69
CA TYR A 590 32.38 -3.66 10.36
C TYR A 590 33.01 -2.26 10.44
N LEU A 591 32.52 -1.40 11.34
CA LEU A 591 33.06 -0.03 11.49
C LEU A 591 34.52 -0.03 11.95
N LYS A 592 34.91 -0.93 12.87
CA LYS A 592 36.30 -1.09 13.30
C LYS A 592 37.20 -1.53 12.14
N GLN A 593 36.80 -2.56 11.41
CA GLN A 593 37.53 -3.03 10.24
C GLN A 593 37.64 -1.94 9.16
N LEU A 594 36.59 -1.13 8.98
CA LEU A 594 36.60 -0.03 8.03
C LEU A 594 37.57 1.07 8.45
N ALA A 595 37.64 1.39 9.74
CA ALA A 595 38.61 2.35 10.29
C ALA A 595 40.06 1.86 10.13
N GLU A 596 40.33 0.59 10.42
CA GLU A 596 41.63 -0.05 10.22
C GLU A 596 42.05 -0.04 8.74
N TYR A 597 41.12 -0.41 7.85
CA TYR A 597 41.35 -0.36 6.41
C TYR A 597 41.65 1.07 5.93
N ARG A 598 40.90 2.08 6.39
CA ARG A 598 41.15 3.50 6.06
C ARG A 598 42.53 3.98 6.54
N LYS A 599 42.95 3.60 7.75
CA LYS A 599 44.28 3.89 8.30
C LYS A 599 45.38 3.21 7.48
N TYR A 600 45.20 1.94 7.10
CA TYR A 600 46.12 1.21 6.23
C TYR A 600 46.30 1.91 4.88
N ILE A 601 45.20 2.30 4.21
CA ILE A 601 45.27 3.04 2.94
C ILE A 601 45.98 4.40 3.11
N HIS A 602 45.70 5.15 4.17
CA HIS A 602 46.37 6.44 4.44
C HIS A 602 47.87 6.28 4.71
N SER A 603 48.27 5.26 5.48
CA SER A 603 49.68 4.96 5.75
C SER A 603 50.48 4.57 4.49
N ARG A 604 49.83 3.94 3.50
CA ARG A 604 50.46 3.62 2.21
C ARG A 604 50.64 4.86 1.32
N LYS A 605 49.71 5.81 1.33
CA LYS A 605 49.87 7.09 0.62
C LYS A 605 51.01 7.94 1.18
N CYS A 606 51.34 7.80 2.46
CA CYS A 606 52.47 8.50 3.09
C CYS A 606 53.85 7.85 2.85
N ARG A 607 53.93 6.71 2.13
CA ARG A 607 55.19 5.99 1.84
C ARG A 607 55.74 6.21 0.43
N CYS A 608 55.17 7.12 -0.35
CA CYS A 608 55.79 7.58 -1.60
C CYS A 608 56.53 8.90 -1.36
N LEU A 609 57.70 8.81 -0.73
CA LEU A 609 58.76 9.81 -0.82
C LEU A 609 59.88 9.21 -1.68
N VAL A 610 60.10 9.87 -2.82
CA VAL A 610 61.30 9.89 -3.67
C VAL A 610 61.95 8.54 -4.02
N MET A 611 61.83 8.16 -5.29
CA MET A 611 62.99 7.94 -6.15
C MET A 611 62.68 8.41 -7.56
#